data_AF-A0A914QV65-F1
#
_entry.id   AF-A0A914QV65-F1
#
_cell.length_a   1.000
_cell.length_b   1.000
_cell.length_c   1.000
_cell.angle_alpha   90.00
_cell.angle_beta   90.00
_cell.angle_gamma   90.00
#
_symmetry.space_group_name_H-M   'P 1'
#
loop_
_entity.id
_entity.type
_entity.pdbx_description
1 polymer ?
#
loop_
_entity_poly.entity_id
_entity_poly.type
_entity_poly.pdbx_seq_one_letter_code
_entity_poly.pdbx_strand_id
1 'polypeptide(L)'
;MRAPNGKDYLGYLDMGTDIASCSFDGKAIEIAGGPVQDLLVIFRNLRPPPTGVKIVDDVWIDIKYNDIFPKKDIVMPADNRQLKQEDGRSMFQYVALWYKHGNPVFGRAFPSEADKVLAHFGYENQENAGPEIGSLQMLALPPPENRGMEYKWQPFRDAIKNANGFRPVHVGDSAPCILKDAKGVERLGNVQLKSEKASVGAGGKEIHMVGPAVQDLLVLCRNP
;
A
#
# COMPACT_ATOMS: atom_id res chain seq x y z
N MET A 1 5.42 -17.94 13.04
CA MET A 1 4.76 -18.55 14.21
C MET A 1 3.44 -17.83 14.48
N ARG A 2 2.36 -18.56 14.80
CA ARG A 2 1.07 -17.94 15.13
C ARG A 2 1.07 -17.49 16.58
N ALA A 3 0.84 -16.20 16.84
CA ALA A 3 0.73 -15.65 18.19
C ALA A 3 -0.72 -15.77 18.74
N PRO A 4 -0.95 -15.55 20.04
CA PRO A 4 -2.28 -15.67 20.67
C PRO A 4 -3.36 -14.77 20.08
N ASN A 5 -2.98 -13.64 19.47
CA ASN A 5 -3.92 -12.76 18.76
C ASN A 5 -4.36 -13.29 17.38
N GLY A 6 -3.91 -14.50 17.02
CA GLY A 6 -4.21 -15.10 15.73
C GLY A 6 -3.53 -14.38 14.56
N LYS A 7 -2.37 -13.75 14.76
CA LYS A 7 -1.53 -13.23 13.66
C LYS A 7 -0.22 -13.97 13.59
N ASP A 8 0.40 -13.92 12.41
CA ASP A 8 1.69 -14.55 12.17
C ASP A 8 2.82 -13.56 12.48
N TYR A 9 3.82 -14.04 13.22
CA TYR A 9 5.00 -13.30 13.60
C TYR A 9 6.26 -14.02 13.11
N LEU A 10 7.21 -13.23 12.63
CA LEU A 10 8.56 -13.69 12.34
C LEU A 10 9.34 -13.78 13.65
N GLY A 11 10.06 -14.88 13.82
CA GLY A 11 10.93 -15.13 14.96
C GLY A 11 12.17 -15.87 14.49
N TYR A 12 12.78 -16.66 15.36
CA TYR A 12 13.87 -17.55 15.01
C TYR A 12 13.63 -18.96 15.55
N LEU A 13 14.29 -19.94 14.92
CA LEU A 13 14.36 -21.32 15.39
C LEU A 13 15.79 -21.58 15.86
N ASP A 14 15.96 -21.90 17.14
CA ASP A 14 17.20 -22.47 17.64
C ASP A 14 17.26 -23.96 17.29
N MET A 15 18.10 -24.31 16.32
CA MET A 15 18.27 -25.68 15.84
C MET A 15 19.06 -26.57 16.82
N GLY A 16 19.72 -25.99 17.83
CA GLY A 16 20.42 -26.76 18.87
C GLY A 16 19.46 -27.31 19.92
N THR A 17 18.35 -26.61 20.16
CA THR A 17 17.34 -26.94 21.17
C THR A 17 15.99 -27.35 20.58
N ASP A 18 15.80 -27.18 19.27
CA ASP A 18 14.52 -27.34 18.56
C ASP A 18 13.41 -26.48 19.18
N ILE A 19 13.75 -25.24 19.55
CA ILE A 19 12.82 -24.24 20.10
C ILE A 19 12.71 -23.06 19.14
N ALA A 20 11.49 -22.83 18.66
CA ALA A 20 11.14 -21.62 17.91
C ALA A 20 10.65 -20.54 18.88
N SER A 21 11.17 -19.32 18.75
CA SER A 21 10.82 -18.18 19.60
C SER A 21 10.49 -16.93 18.78
N CYS A 22 9.48 -16.17 19.19
CA CYS A 22 9.24 -14.81 18.71
C CYS A 22 8.81 -13.90 19.86
N SER A 23 9.01 -12.59 19.66
CA SER A 23 8.51 -11.58 20.60
C SER A 23 7.06 -11.21 20.28
N PHE A 24 6.21 -11.20 21.30
CA PHE A 24 4.84 -10.73 21.24
C PHE A 24 4.47 -10.05 22.56
N ASP A 25 3.98 -8.81 22.46
CA ASP A 25 3.50 -8.02 23.61
C ASP A 25 4.53 -7.93 24.76
N GLY A 26 5.78 -7.63 24.41
CA GLY A 26 6.88 -7.51 25.36
C GLY A 26 7.36 -8.82 25.97
N LYS A 27 6.86 -9.98 25.50
CA LYS A 27 7.22 -11.31 25.99
C LYS A 27 7.74 -12.20 24.87
N ALA A 28 8.62 -13.14 25.21
CA ALA A 28 8.92 -14.25 24.33
C ALA A 28 7.78 -15.27 24.35
N ILE A 29 7.39 -15.75 23.19
CA ILE A 29 6.53 -16.92 23.02
C ILE A 29 7.38 -18.01 22.39
N GLU A 30 7.26 -19.23 22.88
CA GLU A 30 8.07 -20.36 22.45
C GLU A 30 7.18 -21.54 22.01
N ILE A 31 7.63 -22.24 20.98
CA ILE A 31 7.08 -23.51 20.53
C ILE A 31 8.25 -24.49 20.39
N ALA A 32 8.08 -25.71 20.90
CA ALA A 32 9.11 -26.74 20.88
C ALA A 32 8.55 -28.09 20.38
N GLY A 33 9.45 -28.97 19.96
CA GLY A 33 9.11 -30.34 19.55
C GLY A 33 8.39 -30.42 18.20
N GLY A 34 7.51 -31.41 18.04
CA GLY A 34 6.82 -31.71 16.77
C GLY A 34 6.23 -30.50 16.03
N PRO A 35 5.51 -29.57 16.69
CA PRO A 35 4.90 -28.42 16.03
C PRO A 35 5.88 -27.46 15.34
N VAL A 36 7.17 -27.49 15.67
CA VAL A 36 8.20 -26.67 14.99
C VAL A 36 8.34 -27.07 13.52
N GLN A 37 8.09 -28.34 13.19
CA GLN A 37 8.27 -28.88 11.84
C GLN A 37 7.28 -28.29 10.82
N ASP A 38 6.15 -27.75 11.28
CA ASP A 38 5.11 -27.14 10.43
C ASP A 38 5.30 -25.62 10.23
N LEU A 39 6.36 -25.03 10.81
CA LEU A 39 6.64 -23.61 10.66
C LEU A 39 7.23 -23.29 9.28
N LEU A 40 6.77 -22.20 8.67
CA LEU A 40 7.40 -21.63 7.48
C LEU A 40 8.78 -21.06 7.86
N VAL A 41 9.82 -21.49 7.13
CA VAL A 41 11.19 -20.99 7.24
C VAL A 41 11.74 -20.62 5.87
N ILE A 42 12.81 -19.84 5.85
CA ILE A 42 13.41 -19.34 4.59
C ILE A 42 14.41 -20.35 4.06
N PHE A 43 14.18 -20.85 2.85
CA PHE A 43 15.14 -21.62 2.08
C PHE A 43 15.66 -20.83 0.88
N ARG A 44 16.93 -21.03 0.55
CA ARG A 44 17.45 -20.64 -0.76
C ARG A 44 17.04 -21.71 -1.77
N ASN A 45 16.11 -21.39 -2.66
CA ASN A 45 15.81 -22.26 -3.79
C ASN A 45 16.88 -22.05 -4.88
N LEU A 46 17.63 -23.11 -5.20
CA LEU A 46 18.73 -23.07 -6.16
C LEU A 46 18.28 -23.31 -7.61
N ARG A 47 16.98 -23.47 -7.84
CA ARG A 47 16.39 -23.61 -9.17
C ARG A 47 15.74 -22.29 -9.60
N PRO A 48 15.62 -22.04 -10.92
CA PRO A 48 14.84 -20.90 -11.41
C PRO A 48 13.43 -20.88 -10.82
N PRO A 49 12.86 -19.70 -10.54
CA PRO A 49 11.45 -19.59 -10.16
C PRO A 49 10.54 -20.23 -11.22
N PRO A 50 9.39 -20.80 -10.81
CA PRO A 50 8.41 -21.33 -11.76
C PRO A 50 7.96 -20.25 -12.75
N THR A 51 7.85 -20.62 -14.04
CA THR A 51 7.33 -19.75 -15.10
C THR A 51 5.85 -20.02 -15.35
N GLY A 52 5.15 -19.07 -15.98
CA GLY A 52 3.73 -19.21 -16.32
C GLY A 52 2.75 -19.07 -15.16
N VAL A 53 3.24 -18.74 -13.95
CA VAL A 53 2.38 -18.51 -12.78
C VAL A 53 1.68 -17.15 -12.90
N LYS A 54 0.38 -17.15 -12.64
CA LYS A 54 -0.43 -15.93 -12.53
C LYS A 54 -0.29 -15.32 -11.14
N ILE A 55 0.06 -14.04 -11.08
CA ILE A 55 0.21 -13.26 -9.85
C ILE A 55 -1.16 -12.68 -9.48
N VAL A 56 -1.67 -13.10 -8.32
CA VAL A 56 -2.97 -12.69 -7.74
C VAL A 56 -2.80 -11.89 -6.44
N ASP A 57 -1.55 -11.65 -6.04
CA ASP A 57 -1.18 -10.83 -4.89
C ASP A 57 -0.71 -9.44 -5.32
N ASP A 58 -1.02 -8.44 -4.51
CA ASP A 58 -0.55 -7.07 -4.73
C ASP A 58 0.98 -7.04 -4.54
N VAL A 59 1.71 -6.58 -5.56
CA VAL A 59 3.17 -6.52 -5.52
C VAL A 59 3.60 -5.14 -5.03
N TRP A 60 4.38 -5.08 -3.97
CA TRP A 60 4.89 -3.84 -3.40
C TRP A 60 6.40 -3.74 -3.61
N ILE A 61 6.87 -2.60 -4.12
CA ILE A 61 8.29 -2.27 -4.22
C ILE A 61 8.68 -1.48 -2.98
N ASP A 62 9.58 -2.02 -2.16
CA ASP A 62 10.24 -1.24 -1.10
C ASP A 62 11.23 -0.24 -1.72
N ILE A 63 11.07 1.04 -1.38
CA ILE A 63 11.89 2.13 -1.91
C ILE A 63 12.04 3.24 -0.87
N LYS A 64 13.07 4.08 -0.98
CA LYS A 64 13.24 5.25 -0.11
C LYS A 64 12.90 6.53 -0.83
N TYR A 65 12.50 7.53 -0.05
CA TYR A 65 12.40 8.90 -0.53
C TYR A 65 13.73 9.31 -1.18
N ASN A 66 13.66 9.96 -2.34
CA ASN A 66 14.80 10.39 -3.15
C ASN A 66 15.65 9.28 -3.81
N ASP A 67 15.23 8.01 -3.75
CA ASP A 67 15.78 6.96 -4.62
C ASP A 67 15.45 7.23 -6.10
N ILE A 68 16.10 6.52 -7.01
CA ILE A 68 15.75 6.57 -8.44
C ILE A 68 14.31 6.09 -8.62
N PHE A 69 13.49 6.88 -9.31
CA PHE A 69 12.09 6.55 -9.55
C PHE A 69 11.99 5.26 -10.38
N PRO A 70 11.17 4.27 -9.96
CA PRO A 70 10.97 3.05 -10.73
C PRO A 70 10.43 3.34 -12.14
N LYS A 71 10.62 2.43 -13.09
CA LYS A 71 10.06 2.62 -14.43
C LYS A 71 8.53 2.79 -14.34
N LYS A 72 8.00 3.77 -15.07
CA LYS A 72 6.60 4.20 -14.95
C LYS A 72 5.60 3.12 -15.38
N ASP A 73 6.01 2.17 -16.21
CA ASP A 73 5.22 1.04 -16.71
C ASP A 73 5.06 -0.11 -15.70
N ILE A 74 5.86 -0.11 -14.62
CA ILE A 74 5.80 -1.14 -13.58
C ILE A 74 5.15 -0.65 -12.28
N VAL A 75 4.69 0.60 -12.19
CA VAL A 75 4.05 1.18 -10.99
C VAL A 75 2.62 1.62 -11.29
N MET A 76 1.72 1.48 -10.31
CA MET A 76 0.29 1.75 -10.47
C MET A 76 -0.01 3.26 -10.53
N PRO A 77 -0.45 3.80 -11.68
CA PRO A 77 -0.88 5.19 -11.78
C PRO A 77 -2.30 5.39 -11.24
N ALA A 78 -2.58 6.59 -10.72
CA ALA A 78 -3.92 7.03 -10.37
C ALA A 78 -4.81 7.13 -11.63
N ASP A 79 -5.90 6.37 -11.65
CA ASP A 79 -6.92 6.37 -12.71
C ASP A 79 -6.38 6.22 -14.13
N ASN A 80 -5.19 5.61 -14.27
CA ASN A 80 -4.46 5.47 -15.54
C ASN A 80 -4.34 6.77 -16.36
N ARG A 81 -4.35 7.94 -15.68
CA ARG A 81 -4.29 9.26 -16.34
C ARG A 81 -3.53 10.27 -15.49
N GLN A 82 -3.27 11.43 -16.10
CA GLN A 82 -2.78 12.57 -15.35
C GLN A 82 -3.92 13.21 -14.54
N LEU A 83 -3.61 13.63 -13.32
CA LEU A 83 -4.51 14.29 -12.40
C LEU A 83 -4.29 15.80 -12.44
N LYS A 84 -5.38 16.58 -12.40
CA LYS A 84 -5.33 18.05 -12.42
C LYS A 84 -4.67 18.59 -11.16
N GLN A 85 -3.64 19.44 -11.34
CA GLN A 85 -2.92 20.12 -10.27
C GLN A 85 -3.50 21.52 -9.99
N GLU A 86 -3.05 22.13 -8.90
CA GLU A 86 -3.51 23.45 -8.45
C GLU A 86 -3.06 24.58 -9.38
N ASP A 87 -1.89 24.45 -10.01
CA ASP A 87 -1.35 25.41 -10.98
C ASP A 87 -1.92 25.26 -12.40
N GLY A 88 -2.96 24.44 -12.57
CA GLY A 88 -3.60 24.17 -13.85
C GLY A 88 -2.89 23.14 -14.72
N ARG A 89 -1.69 22.67 -14.34
CA ARG A 89 -1.01 21.56 -15.02
C ARG A 89 -1.66 20.23 -14.65
N SER A 90 -1.23 19.16 -15.30
CA SER A 90 -1.62 17.78 -14.97
C SER A 90 -0.39 16.91 -14.89
N MET A 91 -0.40 15.92 -13.99
CA MET A 91 0.70 14.98 -13.83
C MET A 91 0.22 13.60 -13.39
N PHE A 92 1.00 12.57 -13.70
CA PHE A 92 0.78 11.25 -13.12
C PHE A 92 1.15 11.26 -11.63
N GLN A 93 0.34 10.59 -10.83
CA GLN A 93 0.60 10.28 -9.43
C GLN A 93 0.47 8.77 -9.27
N TYR A 94 1.36 8.16 -8.49
CA TYR A 94 1.47 6.72 -8.36
C TYR A 94 1.17 6.27 -6.92
N VAL A 95 0.53 5.12 -6.78
CA VAL A 95 0.11 4.58 -5.48
C VAL A 95 1.31 4.27 -4.61
N ALA A 96 1.36 4.93 -3.46
CA ALA A 96 2.39 4.74 -2.45
C ALA A 96 1.76 4.43 -1.09
N LEU A 97 2.45 3.63 -0.29
CA LEU A 97 2.08 3.24 1.07
C LEU A 97 3.23 3.61 2.02
N TRP A 98 2.86 4.20 3.16
CA TRP A 98 3.76 4.52 4.25
C TRP A 98 3.14 4.11 5.57
N TYR A 99 3.95 4.03 6.62
CA TYR A 99 3.48 3.77 7.98
C TYR A 99 3.86 4.92 8.90
N LYS A 100 2.86 5.49 9.58
CA LYS A 100 3.07 6.50 10.62
C LYS A 100 2.42 6.02 11.92
N HIS A 101 3.23 5.94 12.98
CA HIS A 101 2.80 5.45 14.31
C HIS A 101 2.09 4.08 14.27
N GLY A 102 2.54 3.18 13.39
CA GLY A 102 1.95 1.84 13.21
C GLY A 102 0.71 1.78 12.32
N ASN A 103 0.25 2.92 11.79
CA ASN A 103 -0.92 2.99 10.91
C ASN A 103 -0.51 3.06 9.43
N PRO A 104 -1.12 2.26 8.55
CA PRO A 104 -0.91 2.35 7.11
C PRO A 104 -1.57 3.62 6.55
N VAL A 105 -0.83 4.38 5.76
CA VAL A 105 -1.29 5.63 5.13
C VAL A 105 -0.95 5.56 3.65
N PHE A 106 -1.99 5.54 2.80
CA PHE A 106 -1.80 5.70 1.37
C PHE A 106 -1.50 7.15 1.00
N GLY A 107 -0.69 7.32 -0.02
CA GLY A 107 -0.27 8.61 -0.53
C GLY A 107 0.02 8.54 -2.01
N ARG A 108 0.67 9.61 -2.48
CA ARG A 108 1.16 9.70 -3.86
C ARG A 108 2.67 9.69 -3.88
N ALA A 109 3.25 8.99 -4.85
CA ALA A 109 4.62 9.16 -5.28
C ALA A 109 4.66 9.67 -6.72
N PHE A 110 5.71 10.40 -7.09
CA PHE A 110 5.94 10.91 -8.44
C PHE A 110 7.43 11.28 -8.65
N PRO A 111 7.93 11.28 -9.89
CA PRO A 111 9.31 11.65 -10.15
C PRO A 111 9.53 13.17 -10.02
N SER A 112 10.64 13.56 -9.40
CA SER A 112 11.22 14.91 -9.55
C SER A 112 11.76 15.13 -10.97
N GLU A 113 12.22 16.34 -11.28
CA GLU A 113 12.97 16.62 -12.53
C GLU A 113 14.23 15.77 -12.72
N ALA A 114 14.86 15.33 -11.62
CA ALA A 114 16.03 14.45 -11.64
C ALA A 114 15.70 12.94 -11.53
N ASP A 115 14.45 12.56 -11.86
CA ASP A 115 13.94 11.19 -11.75
C ASP A 115 14.12 10.55 -10.36
N LYS A 116 14.01 11.37 -9.30
CA LYS A 116 14.00 10.91 -7.91
C LYS A 116 12.59 10.77 -7.38
N VAL A 117 12.38 9.83 -6.46
CA VAL A 117 11.09 9.64 -5.78
C VAL A 117 10.80 10.83 -4.86
N LEU A 118 9.77 11.59 -5.21
CA LEU A 118 9.05 12.46 -4.29
C LEU A 118 7.77 11.76 -3.86
N ALA A 119 7.33 12.00 -2.62
CA ALA A 119 6.10 11.41 -2.10
C ALA A 119 5.41 12.35 -1.11
N HIS A 120 4.09 12.24 -1.01
CA HIS A 120 3.28 13.03 -0.10
C HIS A 120 2.22 12.16 0.58
N PHE A 121 2.15 12.26 1.92
CA PHE A 121 1.21 11.55 2.78
C PHE A 121 0.50 12.52 3.72
N GLY A 122 -0.82 12.38 3.88
CA GLY A 122 -1.63 13.20 4.78
C GLY A 122 -2.14 12.37 5.94
N TYR A 123 -1.71 12.69 7.16
CA TYR A 123 -2.12 11.96 8.37
C TYR A 123 -2.00 12.83 9.63
N GLU A 124 -2.99 12.73 10.52
CA GLU A 124 -3.04 13.46 11.80
C GLU A 124 -2.77 14.97 11.68
N ASN A 125 -3.50 15.63 10.77
CA ASN A 125 -3.39 17.05 10.47
C ASN A 125 -2.05 17.50 9.86
N GLN A 126 -1.15 16.56 9.53
CA GLN A 126 0.16 16.85 8.97
C GLN A 126 0.27 16.38 7.52
N GLU A 127 0.94 17.19 6.70
CA GLU A 127 1.55 16.71 5.48
C GLU A 127 2.96 16.20 5.79
N ASN A 128 3.30 15.02 5.26
CA ASN A 128 4.65 14.46 5.28
C ASN A 128 5.07 14.34 3.82
N ALA A 129 6.08 15.10 3.44
CA ALA A 129 6.44 15.33 2.05
C ALA A 129 7.95 15.54 1.83
N GLY A 130 8.76 15.29 2.88
CA GLY A 130 10.20 15.43 2.84
C GLY A 130 10.95 14.14 3.18
N PRO A 131 12.26 14.27 3.43
CA PRO A 131 13.13 13.13 3.77
C PRO A 131 12.70 12.32 4.99
N GLU A 132 11.85 12.87 5.87
CA GLU A 132 11.28 12.18 7.03
C GLU A 132 10.43 10.96 6.68
N ILE A 133 9.95 10.87 5.43
CA ILE A 133 9.25 9.70 4.93
C ILE A 133 10.14 8.47 5.00
N GLY A 134 11.44 8.61 4.69
CA GLY A 134 12.38 7.49 4.70
C GLY A 134 11.94 6.36 3.77
N SER A 135 11.70 5.18 4.33
CA SER A 135 11.20 4.01 3.60
C SER A 135 9.70 4.11 3.33
N LEU A 136 9.31 3.81 2.10
CA LEU A 136 7.92 3.68 1.65
C LEU A 136 7.79 2.48 0.70
N GLN A 137 6.56 2.18 0.30
CA GLN A 137 6.27 1.16 -0.68
C GLN A 137 5.51 1.76 -1.86
N MET A 138 5.79 1.31 -3.08
CA MET A 138 5.01 1.66 -4.28
C MET A 138 4.30 0.42 -4.81
N LEU A 139 3.02 0.55 -5.16
CA LEU A 139 2.26 -0.55 -5.75
C LEU A 139 2.75 -0.81 -7.17
N ALA A 140 3.18 -2.04 -7.44
CA ALA A 140 3.72 -2.47 -8.70
C ALA A 140 2.72 -3.26 -9.52
N LEU A 141 2.89 -3.18 -10.84
CA LEU A 141 2.17 -3.98 -11.81
C LEU A 141 3.02 -5.21 -12.16
N PRO A 142 2.48 -6.43 -11.99
CA PRO A 142 3.11 -7.62 -12.55
C PRO A 142 3.32 -7.48 -14.07
N PRO A 143 4.30 -8.19 -14.65
CA PRO A 143 4.42 -8.32 -16.11
C PRO A 143 3.08 -8.72 -16.73
N PRO A 144 2.65 -8.12 -17.85
CA PRO A 144 1.33 -8.35 -18.44
C PRO A 144 0.96 -9.84 -18.59
N GLU A 145 1.92 -10.67 -19.00
CA GLU A 145 1.78 -12.11 -19.16
C GLU A 145 1.53 -12.87 -17.84
N ASN A 146 1.96 -12.31 -16.71
CA ASN A 146 1.80 -12.88 -15.38
C ASN A 146 0.61 -12.30 -14.60
N ARG A 147 -0.12 -11.30 -15.11
CA ARG A 147 -1.27 -10.74 -14.38
C ARG A 147 -2.38 -11.78 -14.24
N GLY A 148 -2.69 -12.14 -13.00
CA GLY A 148 -3.81 -13.02 -12.61
C GLY A 148 -5.05 -12.26 -12.18
N MET A 149 -4.92 -10.96 -11.94
CA MET A 149 -5.97 -10.05 -11.50
C MET A 149 -5.93 -8.74 -12.29
N GLU A 150 -7.03 -8.02 -12.22
CA GLU A 150 -7.28 -6.71 -12.81
C GLU A 150 -7.47 -5.67 -11.70
N TYR A 151 -6.87 -4.50 -11.90
CA TYR A 151 -7.11 -3.33 -11.07
C TYR A 151 -8.08 -2.37 -11.74
N LYS A 152 -8.96 -1.76 -10.95
CA LYS A 152 -9.95 -0.80 -11.42
C LYS A 152 -10.18 0.30 -10.40
N TRP A 153 -10.23 1.55 -10.87
CA TRP A 153 -10.67 2.68 -10.04
C TRP A 153 -12.20 2.76 -10.08
N GLN A 154 -12.84 2.77 -8.92
CA GLN A 154 -14.31 2.79 -8.78
C GLN A 154 -14.75 3.80 -7.74
N PRO A 155 -15.94 4.41 -7.87
CA PRO A 155 -16.51 5.24 -6.81
C PRO A 155 -16.56 4.49 -5.47
N PHE A 156 -16.22 5.16 -4.37
CA PHE A 156 -16.18 4.59 -3.02
C PHE A 156 -17.47 3.83 -2.69
N ARG A 157 -18.63 4.41 -3.04
CA ARG A 157 -19.96 3.81 -2.84
C ARG A 157 -20.16 2.45 -3.50
N ASP A 158 -19.44 2.18 -4.58
CA ASP A 158 -19.47 0.92 -5.33
C ASP A 158 -18.38 -0.03 -4.82
N ALA A 159 -17.20 0.52 -4.51
CA ALA A 159 -16.05 -0.19 -3.97
C ALA A 159 -16.39 -0.93 -2.66
N ILE A 160 -17.06 -0.26 -1.71
CA ILE A 160 -17.42 -0.86 -0.42
C ILE A 160 -18.51 -1.94 -0.52
N LYS A 161 -19.25 -1.99 -1.64
CA LYS A 161 -20.28 -3.01 -1.91
C LYS A 161 -19.72 -4.22 -2.66
N ASN A 162 -18.42 -4.22 -2.93
CA ASN A 162 -17.76 -5.18 -3.80
C ASN A 162 -18.44 -5.32 -5.18
N ALA A 163 -18.87 -4.19 -5.75
CA ALA A 163 -19.66 -4.19 -6.97
C ALA A 163 -18.90 -4.82 -8.14
N ASN A 164 -19.57 -5.71 -8.88
CA ASN A 164 -19.00 -6.43 -10.02
C ASN A 164 -17.80 -7.35 -9.66
N GLY A 165 -17.71 -7.82 -8.42
CA GLY A 165 -16.66 -8.74 -7.98
C GLY A 165 -15.30 -8.07 -7.71
N PHE A 166 -15.23 -6.74 -7.76
CA PHE A 166 -14.06 -5.97 -7.38
C PHE A 166 -14.15 -5.59 -5.91
N ARG A 167 -13.04 -5.66 -5.19
CA ARG A 167 -12.92 -5.20 -3.79
C ARG A 167 -11.78 -4.18 -3.67
N PRO A 168 -11.81 -3.27 -2.69
CA PRO A 168 -10.72 -2.31 -2.48
C PRO A 168 -9.37 -3.01 -2.31
N VAL A 169 -8.33 -2.44 -2.92
CA VAL A 169 -6.95 -2.70 -2.49
C VAL A 169 -6.79 -2.03 -1.13
N HIS A 170 -6.43 -2.79 -0.10
CA HIS A 170 -6.39 -2.26 1.26
C HIS A 170 -5.27 -2.85 2.10
N VAL A 171 -4.79 -2.03 3.05
CA VAL A 171 -3.88 -2.46 4.12
C VAL A 171 -4.49 -1.98 5.43
N GLY A 172 -4.89 -2.94 6.27
CA GLY A 172 -5.74 -2.64 7.42
C GLY A 172 -7.06 -2.01 6.96
N ASP A 173 -7.39 -0.84 7.51
CA ASP A 173 -8.58 -0.06 7.15
C ASP A 173 -8.34 0.96 6.02
N SER A 174 -7.10 1.10 5.56
CA SER A 174 -6.70 2.11 4.59
C SER A 174 -6.80 1.57 3.16
N ALA A 175 -7.19 2.41 2.21
CA ALA A 175 -7.19 2.12 0.77
C ALA A 175 -6.72 3.33 -0.06
N PRO A 176 -6.13 3.14 -1.25
CA PRO A 176 -5.77 4.24 -2.15
C PRO A 176 -7.02 4.95 -2.71
N CYS A 177 -7.04 6.27 -2.65
CA CYS A 177 -8.19 7.08 -3.05
C CYS A 177 -7.77 8.37 -3.75
N ILE A 178 -8.47 8.76 -4.82
CA ILE A 178 -8.27 10.04 -5.50
C ILE A 178 -9.27 11.04 -4.94
N LEU A 179 -8.77 12.02 -4.20
CA LEU A 179 -9.55 13.14 -3.71
C LEU A 179 -9.66 14.21 -4.78
N LYS A 180 -10.83 14.82 -4.89
CA LYS A 180 -11.08 15.98 -5.74
C LYS A 180 -11.66 17.11 -4.91
N ASP A 181 -10.98 18.26 -4.88
CA ASP A 181 -11.47 19.43 -4.16
C ASP A 181 -12.49 20.24 -4.99
N ALA A 182 -13.10 21.24 -4.37
CA ALA A 182 -14.12 22.08 -5.01
C ALA A 182 -13.59 22.89 -6.22
N LYS A 183 -12.27 23.09 -6.34
CA LYS A 183 -11.62 23.72 -7.51
C LYS A 183 -11.32 22.70 -8.62
N GLY A 184 -11.64 21.43 -8.37
CA GLY A 184 -11.38 20.30 -9.25
C GLY A 184 -9.94 19.83 -9.24
N VAL A 185 -9.12 20.24 -8.26
CA VAL A 185 -7.75 19.71 -8.11
C VAL A 185 -7.84 18.30 -7.59
N GLU A 186 -7.07 17.40 -8.19
CA GLU A 186 -7.10 15.98 -7.93
C GLU A 186 -5.78 15.53 -7.29
N ARG A 187 -5.88 14.80 -6.17
CA ARG A 187 -4.72 14.31 -5.42
C ARG A 187 -4.98 12.88 -4.96
N LEU A 188 -4.07 11.99 -5.31
CA LEU A 188 -4.04 10.63 -4.79
C LEU A 188 -3.60 10.65 -3.31
N GLY A 189 -4.32 9.91 -2.49
CA GLY A 189 -4.11 9.77 -1.06
C GLY A 189 -4.79 8.53 -0.50
N ASN A 190 -5.36 8.70 0.68
CA ASN A 190 -5.88 7.63 1.52
C ASN A 190 -7.38 7.75 1.70
N VAL A 191 -8.07 6.62 1.86
CA VAL A 191 -9.38 6.56 2.51
C VAL A 191 -9.38 5.51 3.60
N GLN A 192 -9.89 5.86 4.78
CA GLN A 192 -10.22 4.92 5.85
C GLN A 192 -11.62 4.37 5.60
N LEU A 193 -11.70 3.07 5.32
CA LEU A 193 -12.92 2.40 4.87
C LEU A 193 -14.01 2.41 5.95
N LYS A 194 -13.67 2.19 7.22
CA LYS A 194 -14.66 2.18 8.32
C LYS A 194 -15.14 3.56 8.72
N SER A 195 -14.23 4.53 8.80
CA SER A 195 -14.56 5.87 9.27
C SER A 195 -15.06 6.80 8.16
N GLU A 196 -15.04 6.33 6.90
CA GLU A 196 -15.31 7.13 5.70
C GLU A 196 -14.56 8.48 5.73
N LYS A 197 -13.26 8.43 6.02
CA LYS A 197 -12.38 9.62 6.01
C LYS A 197 -11.35 9.49 4.90
N ALA A 198 -11.45 10.33 3.89
CA ALA A 198 -10.43 10.45 2.85
C ALA A 198 -9.46 11.59 3.17
N SER A 199 -8.15 11.40 2.95
CA SER A 199 -7.12 12.38 3.26
C SER A 199 -5.96 12.42 2.26
N VAL A 200 -5.36 13.60 2.10
CA VAL A 200 -4.13 13.85 1.32
C VAL A 200 -3.23 14.86 2.05
N GLY A 201 -1.92 14.75 1.86
CA GLY A 201 -0.98 15.80 2.25
C GLY A 201 -0.91 16.88 1.17
N ALA A 202 -1.15 18.13 1.54
CA ALA A 202 -0.89 19.30 0.69
C ALA A 202 -0.79 20.60 1.50
N GLY A 203 0.18 21.46 1.16
CA GLY A 203 0.30 22.80 1.73
C GLY A 203 0.64 22.81 3.23
N GLY A 204 1.45 21.85 3.68
CA GLY A 204 1.89 21.69 5.06
C GLY A 204 0.88 21.00 5.99
N LYS A 205 -0.27 20.54 5.47
CA LYS A 205 -1.36 19.97 6.28
C LYS A 205 -2.00 18.74 5.66
N GLU A 206 -2.69 17.98 6.48
CA GLU A 206 -3.68 17.00 6.02
C GLU A 206 -4.93 17.74 5.53
N ILE A 207 -5.26 17.60 4.25
CA ILE A 207 -6.58 17.94 3.73
C ILE A 207 -7.43 16.66 3.79
N HIS A 208 -8.61 16.73 4.38
CA HIS A 208 -9.49 15.57 4.50
C HIS A 208 -10.95 15.91 4.22
N MET A 209 -11.72 14.88 3.89
CA MET A 209 -13.17 14.92 3.75
C MET A 209 -13.80 13.68 4.39
N VAL A 210 -15.03 13.83 4.88
CA VAL A 210 -15.74 12.80 5.63
C VAL A 210 -17.18 12.64 5.16
N GLY A 211 -17.75 11.47 5.40
CA GLY A 211 -19.16 11.19 5.16
C GLY A 211 -19.55 11.28 3.67
N PRO A 212 -20.67 11.94 3.31
CA PRO A 212 -21.19 11.92 1.94
C PRO A 212 -20.21 12.40 0.86
N ALA A 213 -19.25 13.27 1.21
CA ALA A 213 -18.25 13.79 0.28
C ALA A 213 -17.28 12.70 -0.23
N VAL A 214 -17.16 11.57 0.47
CA VAL A 214 -16.25 10.47 0.10
C VAL A 214 -16.86 9.55 -0.96
N GLN A 215 -18.19 9.52 -1.10
CA GLN A 215 -18.93 8.49 -1.84
C GLN A 215 -18.60 8.44 -3.34
N ASP A 216 -18.27 9.57 -3.94
CA ASP A 216 -17.95 9.70 -5.37
C ASP A 216 -16.44 9.71 -5.65
N LEU A 217 -15.59 9.60 -4.62
CA LEU A 217 -14.16 9.51 -4.80
C LEU A 217 -13.78 8.16 -5.42
N LEU A 218 -12.77 8.17 -6.29
CA LEU A 218 -12.28 6.94 -6.90
C LEU A 218 -11.33 6.20 -5.95
N VAL A 219 -11.66 4.96 -5.65
CA VAL A 219 -10.87 4.02 -4.85
C VAL A 219 -10.30 2.94 -5.75
N LEU A 220 -9.03 2.59 -5.52
CA LEU A 220 -8.41 1.47 -6.23
C LEU A 220 -9.00 0.15 -5.73
N CYS A 221 -9.55 -0.63 -6.65
CA CYS A 221 -10.09 -1.96 -6.42
C CYS A 221 -9.36 -2.99 -7.28
N ARG A 222 -9.51 -4.27 -6.92
CA ARG A 222 -9.05 -5.42 -7.69
C ARG A 222 -10.07 -6.56 -7.67
N ASN A 223 -10.11 -7.36 -8.72
CA ASN A 223 -10.83 -8.64 -8.66
C ASN A 223 -9.93 -9.72 -8.02
N PRO A 224 -10.52 -10.73 -7.35
CA PRO A 224 -9.77 -11.89 -6.86
C PRO A 224 -9.24 -12.77 -8.00
#